data_AF-V9H3L0-F1
#
_entry.id   AF-V9H3L0-F1
#
_cell.length_a   1.000
_cell.length_b   1.000
_cell.length_c   1.000
_cell.angle_alpha   90.00
_cell.angle_beta   90.00
_cell.angle_gamma   90.00
#
_symmetry.space_group_name_H-M   'P 1'
#
loop_
_entity.id
_entity.type
_entity.pdbx_description
1 polymer ?
#
loop_
_entity_poly.entity_id
_entity_poly.type
_entity_poly.pdbx_seq_one_letter_code
_entity_poly.pdbx_strand_id
1 'polypeptide(L)' 'MNNMKEIIFKLQNELLKSEIRKDKQKIKKLLSEDFFEFCSNGYWKMVFHQGTLVVTK' A
#
# COMPACT_ATOMS: atom_id res chain seq x y z
N MET A 1 -8.00 14.19 -21.07
CA MET A 1 -6.64 13.87 -20.59
C MET A 1 -6.63 14.21 -19.11
N ASN A 2 -6.56 13.22 -18.22
CA ASN A 2 -6.61 13.51 -16.79
C ASN A 2 -5.33 14.23 -16.38
N ASN A 3 -5.44 15.30 -15.60
CA ASN A 3 -4.27 15.96 -15.05
C ASN A 3 -3.60 15.02 -14.03
N MET A 4 -2.28 15.14 -13.86
CA MET A 4 -1.50 14.38 -12.88
C MET A 4 -2.14 14.36 -11.48
N LYS A 5 -2.74 15.48 -11.05
CA LYS A 5 -3.47 15.55 -9.76
C LYS A 5 -4.64 14.56 -9.69
N GLU A 6 -5.43 14.46 -10.75
CA GLU A 6 -6.60 13.58 -10.81
C GLU A 6 -6.19 12.11 -10.80
N ILE A 7 -5.09 11.78 -11.50
CA ILE A 7 -4.53 10.42 -11.51
C ILE A 7 -4.08 10.03 -10.10
N ILE A 8 -3.31 10.89 -9.42
CA ILE A 8 -2.86 10.65 -8.05
C ILE A 8 -4.05 10.47 -7.12
N PHE A 9 -5.03 11.38 -7.19
CA PHE A 9 -6.24 11.32 -6.35
C PHE A 9 -7.02 10.02 -6.56
N LYS A 10 -7.16 9.56 -7.81
CA LYS A 10 -7.81 8.29 -8.11
C LYS A 10 -7.06 7.10 -7.50
N LEU A 11 -5.75 7.02 -7.69
CA LEU A 11 -4.93 5.91 -7.17
C LEU A 11 -4.93 5.87 -5.64
N GLN A 12 -4.89 7.04 -4.99
CA GLN A 12 -5.03 7.15 -3.53
C GLN A 12 -6.35 6.58 -3.04
N ASN A 13 -7.47 6.94 -3.68
CA ASN A 13 -8.78 6.40 -3.32
C ASN A 13 -8.89 4.90 -3.56
N GLU A 14 -8.26 4.36 -4.62
CA GLU A 14 -8.20 2.92 -4.85
C GLU A 14 -7.40 2.19 -3.76
N LEU A 15 -6.28 2.75 -3.31
CA LEU A 15 -5.46 2.18 -2.24
C LEU A 15 -6.20 2.09 -0.88
N LEU A 16 -7.22 2.90 -0.66
CA LEU A 16 -8.02 2.89 0.58
C LEU A 16 -9.10 1.79 0.59
N LYS A 17 -9.40 1.18 -0.57
CA LYS A 17 -10.42 0.13 -0.67
C LYS A 17 -9.98 -1.16 0.00
N SER A 18 -10.85 -1.74 0.82
CA SER A 18 -10.56 -2.96 1.60
C SER A 18 -10.22 -4.15 0.71
N GLU A 19 -10.94 -4.31 -0.40
CA GLU A 19 -10.74 -5.35 -1.41
C GLU A 19 -9.43 -5.20 -2.20
N ILE A 20 -8.86 -4.00 -2.23
CA ILE A 20 -7.51 -3.76 -2.75
C ILE A 20 -6.49 -4.09 -1.66
N ARG A 21 -6.65 -3.52 -0.45
CA ARG A 21 -5.73 -3.70 0.69
C ARG A 21 -5.54 -5.14 1.16
N LYS A 22 -6.52 -6.01 0.92
CA LYS A 22 -6.47 -7.45 1.23
C LYS A 22 -5.95 -8.31 0.08
N ASP A 23 -5.81 -7.76 -1.11
CA ASP A 23 -5.39 -8.48 -2.32
C ASP A 23 -3.96 -8.08 -2.71
N LYS A 24 -3.04 -9.04 -2.52
CA LYS A 24 -1.61 -8.87 -2.80
C LYS A 24 -1.33 -8.48 -4.25
N GLN A 25 -2.06 -9.05 -5.21
CA GLN A 25 -1.83 -8.77 -6.63
C GLN A 25 -2.31 -7.37 -7.01
N LYS A 26 -3.43 -6.91 -6.42
CA LYS A 26 -3.96 -5.57 -6.68
C LYS A 26 -3.11 -4.48 -6.04
N ILE A 27 -2.65 -4.68 -4.80
CA ILE A 27 -1.72 -3.75 -4.17
C ILE A 27 -0.42 -3.61 -4.97
N LYS A 28 0.16 -4.72 -5.47
CA LYS A 28 1.41 -4.69 -6.26
C LYS A 28 1.29 -3.83 -7.53
N LYS A 29 0.08 -3.61 -8.06
CA LYS A 29 -0.15 -2.74 -9.21
C LYS A 29 -0.18 -1.25 -8.85
N LEU A 30 -0.40 -0.92 -7.58
CA LEU A 30 -0.55 0.46 -7.11
C LEU A 30 0.70 0.99 -6.40
N LEU A 31 1.49 0.11 -5.78
CA LEU A 31 2.64 0.48 -4.98
C LEU A 31 3.94 -0.07 -5.58
N SER A 32 5.01 0.71 -5.44
CA SER A 32 6.36 0.26 -5.79
C SER A 32 6.82 -0.87 -4.86
N GLU A 33 7.78 -1.69 -5.32
CA GLU A 33 8.31 -2.84 -4.56
C GLU A 33 9.10 -2.42 -3.31
N ASP A 34 9.58 -1.18 -3.27
CA ASP A 34 10.28 -0.55 -2.15
C ASP A 34 9.36 0.26 -1.22
N PHE A 35 8.03 0.20 -1.42
CA PHE A 35 7.08 0.93 -0.60
C PHE A 35 6.95 0.34 0.82
N PHE A 36 7.06 1.21 1.83
CA PHE A 36 6.79 0.92 3.23
C PHE A 36 5.78 1.92 3.81
N GLU A 37 4.95 1.46 4.76
CA GLU A 37 4.01 2.33 5.48
C GLU A 37 4.18 2.20 7.00
N PHE A 38 4.00 3.31 7.71
CA PHE A 38 3.88 3.31 9.17
C PHE A 38 2.43 3.06 9.56
N CYS A 39 2.23 2.01 10.37
CA CYS A 39 0.92 1.70 10.93
C CYS A 39 0.61 2.61 12.12
N SER A 40 -0.65 2.64 12.56
CA SER A 40 -1.10 3.45 13.70
C SER A 40 -0.41 3.12 15.03
N ASN A 41 0.22 1.94 15.10
CA ASN A 41 1.03 1.51 16.24
C ASN A 41 2.49 2.00 16.20
N GLY A 42 2.86 2.82 15.21
CA GLY A 42 4.21 3.36 15.04
C GLY A 42 5.22 2.40 14.40
N TYR A 43 4.83 1.16 14.12
CA TYR A 43 5.69 0.19 13.44
C TYR A 43 5.52 0.30 11.93
N TRP A 44 6.64 0.20 11.21
CA TRP A 44 6.60 0.09 9.76
C TRP A 44 6.16 -1.32 9.36
N LYS A 45 5.41 -1.41 8.27
CA LYS A 45 5.08 -2.65 7.59
C LYS A 45 5.52 -2.51 6.14
N MET A 46 6.38 -3.42 5.70
CA MET A 46 6.66 -3.56 4.27
C MET A 46 5.40 -4.08 3.62
N VAL A 47 4.90 -3.34 2.63
CA VAL A 47 3.63 -3.71 2.04
C VAL A 47 3.84 -4.99 1.21
N PHE A 48 4.96 -5.17 0.48
CA PHE A 48 5.46 -6.49 0.04
C PHE A 48 6.93 -6.52 -0.46
N HIS A 49 7.85 -7.08 0.34
CA HIS A 49 8.92 -8.02 -0.10
C HIS A 49 9.43 -8.81 1.12
N GLN A 50 9.45 -10.14 0.99
CA GLN A 50 9.97 -11.16 1.91
C GLN A 50 9.51 -11.15 3.38
N GLY A 51 8.52 -12.00 3.68
CA GLY A 51 8.57 -13.03 4.74
C GLY A 51 8.87 -12.64 6.19
N THR A 52 9.03 -11.37 6.53
CA THR A 52 9.50 -10.98 7.87
C THR A 52 8.34 -11.00 8.85
N LEU A 53 8.42 -11.89 9.85
CA LEU A 53 7.57 -11.86 11.03
C LEU A 53 7.80 -10.54 11.77
N VAL A 54 6.82 -9.63 11.72
CA VAL A 54 6.79 -8.50 12.65
C VAL A 54 6.35 -9.05 14.00
N VAL A 55 7.32 -9.30 14.89
CA VAL A 55 7.05 -9.64 16.29
C VAL A 55 6.52 -8.37 16.97
N THR A 56 5.21 -8.21 17.06
CA THR A 56 4.60 -7.29 18.03
C THR A 56 4.70 -7.94 19.39
N LYS A 57 5.54 -7.38 20.25
CA LYS A 57 5.66 -7.74 21.67
C LYS A 57 4.52 -7.13 22.47
#